data_AF-A0A1S6IXI8-F1
#
_entry.id   AF-A0A1S6IXI8-F1
#
_cell.length_a   1.000
_cell.length_b   1.000
_cell.length_c   1.000
_cell.angle_alpha   90.00
_cell.angle_beta   90.00
_cell.angle_gamma   90.00
#
_symmetry.space_group_name_H-M   'P 1'
#
loop_
_entity.id
_entity.type
_entity.pdbx_description
1 polymer ?
#
loop_
_entity_poly.entity_id
_entity_poly.type
_entity_poly.pdbx_seq_one_letter_code
_entity_poly.pdbx_strand_id
1 'polypeptide(L)'
;MYTGKKLLCCLLMMIIVLTTTSLAAAEPDTKQPTQGQTPQVTSKIFLIIIDGLQAETLQKTSAPNINGIANAGIRCNEVISVFPDTAQATVTSILTGLLPENHKFIQKGDNFTGKTIQHLMAEKKIKTAFFGAEGELKKLPAQGGHNCSGPFNGKDELVISNLLNEWNMESAYFNVVVLPELREVYKKYGAKSNEYKMAVTKTDAQVGRLLKKLHDEAGFDNSMIIITGTLGAPPLIIKGLPFQTNSQFPPVSICDIAPTVGYLNGVKLGKVDGLVLWNAFKEIGGQSKEYLLNERIADLSKANAHLLQEMTRLQEEKLAVKQQQEILAREKDDIQREIAVRDAKIDGLNARIGTYHLIALVALGIFALGYIVMYKLLRKRFLMF
;
A
#
# COMPACT_ATOMS: atom_id res chain seq x y z
N MET A 1 -90.37 -18.47 -29.26
CA MET A 1 -89.20 -17.57 -29.08
C MET A 1 -88.64 -17.59 -27.64
N TYR A 2 -88.72 -18.73 -26.93
CA TYR A 2 -88.32 -18.87 -25.51
C TYR A 2 -87.41 -20.09 -25.23
N THR A 3 -87.00 -20.81 -26.27
CA THR A 3 -86.15 -22.00 -26.20
C THR A 3 -84.68 -21.75 -26.57
N GLY A 4 -84.39 -20.70 -27.36
CA GLY A 4 -83.01 -20.33 -27.73
C GLY A 4 -82.21 -19.64 -26.60
N LYS A 5 -82.87 -18.90 -25.71
CA LYS A 5 -82.20 -18.21 -24.58
C LYS A 5 -81.76 -19.15 -23.45
N LYS A 6 -82.47 -20.28 -23.25
CA LYS A 6 -82.10 -21.28 -22.23
C LYS A 6 -80.90 -22.12 -22.66
N LEU A 7 -80.76 -22.41 -23.95
CA LEU A 7 -79.61 -23.15 -24.49
C LEU A 7 -78.32 -22.30 -24.44
N LEU A 8 -78.42 -21.00 -24.71
CA LEU A 8 -77.27 -20.09 -24.66
C LEU A 8 -76.77 -19.83 -23.23
N CYS A 9 -77.67 -19.76 -22.23
CA CYS A 9 -77.28 -19.62 -20.82
C CYS A 9 -76.66 -20.90 -20.24
N CYS A 10 -77.11 -22.08 -20.65
CA CYS A 10 -76.49 -23.34 -20.23
C CYS A 10 -75.08 -23.52 -20.83
N LEU A 11 -74.86 -23.06 -22.07
CA LEU A 11 -73.54 -23.16 -22.71
C LEU A 11 -72.53 -22.16 -22.12
N LEU A 12 -72.98 -20.97 -21.69
CA LEU A 12 -72.14 -19.98 -21.02
C LEU A 12 -71.76 -20.40 -19.57
N MET A 13 -72.67 -21.05 -18.85
CA MET A 13 -72.38 -21.63 -17.53
C MET A 13 -71.40 -22.81 -17.60
N MET A 14 -71.41 -23.58 -18.68
CA MET A 14 -70.48 -24.71 -18.87
C MET A 14 -69.04 -24.24 -19.14
N ILE A 15 -68.87 -23.10 -19.82
CA ILE A 15 -67.54 -22.53 -20.12
C ILE A 15 -66.90 -21.85 -18.89
N ILE A 16 -67.70 -21.32 -17.96
CA ILE A 16 -67.20 -20.71 -16.71
C ILE A 16 -66.79 -21.77 -15.66
N VAL A 17 -67.33 -22.98 -15.74
CA VAL A 17 -66.92 -24.10 -14.86
C VAL A 17 -65.65 -24.80 -15.36
N LEU A 18 -65.26 -24.63 -16.63
CA LEU A 18 -64.07 -25.25 -17.23
C LEU A 18 -62.76 -24.44 -17.03
N THR A 19 -62.79 -23.25 -16.43
CA THR A 19 -61.59 -22.40 -16.25
C THR A 19 -61.08 -22.28 -14.81
N THR A 20 -61.64 -23.01 -13.84
CA THR A 20 -61.23 -22.89 -12.41
C THR A 20 -60.72 -24.18 -11.76
N THR A 21 -60.44 -25.24 -12.51
CA THR A 21 -59.78 -26.45 -11.97
C THR A 21 -58.40 -26.65 -12.59
N SER A 22 -57.47 -25.75 -12.26
CA SER A 22 -56.06 -26.13 -12.12
C SER A 22 -55.72 -26.07 -10.63
N LEU A 23 -56.30 -27.02 -9.87
CA LEU A 23 -55.74 -27.37 -8.58
C LEU A 23 -54.56 -28.28 -8.89
N ALA A 24 -53.36 -27.68 -8.75
CA ALA A 24 -52.09 -28.35 -8.78
C ALA A 24 -52.16 -29.61 -7.92
N ALA A 25 -52.17 -30.77 -8.58
CA ALA A 25 -51.72 -32.00 -7.95
C ALA A 25 -50.24 -31.76 -7.62
N ALA A 26 -49.94 -31.59 -6.34
CA ALA A 26 -48.59 -31.60 -5.84
C ALA A 26 -47.99 -32.96 -6.20
N GLU A 27 -47.15 -32.98 -7.22
CA GLU A 27 -46.20 -34.06 -7.43
C GLU A 27 -45.43 -34.24 -6.11
N PRO A 28 -45.24 -35.47 -5.62
CA PRO A 28 -44.41 -35.69 -4.47
C PRO A 28 -43.04 -35.12 -4.81
N ASP A 29 -42.64 -34.15 -4.00
CA ASP A 29 -41.36 -33.47 -4.00
C ASP A 29 -40.28 -34.55 -3.89
N THR A 30 -39.93 -35.10 -5.05
CA THR A 30 -38.82 -36.00 -5.22
C THR A 30 -37.64 -35.07 -5.12
N LYS A 31 -37.25 -34.78 -3.86
CA LYS A 31 -35.93 -34.29 -3.53
C LYS A 31 -34.98 -35.28 -4.16
N GLN A 32 -34.60 -34.99 -5.40
CA GLN A 32 -33.42 -35.56 -6.01
C GLN A 32 -32.37 -35.40 -4.92
N PRO A 33 -31.74 -36.50 -4.44
CA PRO A 33 -30.64 -36.37 -3.52
C PRO A 33 -29.69 -35.41 -4.18
N THR A 34 -29.44 -34.27 -3.53
CA THR A 34 -28.45 -33.29 -3.96
C THR A 34 -27.22 -34.10 -4.26
N GLN A 35 -26.94 -34.30 -5.55
CA GLN A 35 -25.78 -35.05 -5.99
C GLN A 35 -24.63 -34.46 -5.21
N GLY A 36 -23.93 -35.29 -4.44
CA GLY A 36 -22.84 -34.87 -3.59
C GLY A 36 -21.85 -34.11 -4.44
N GLN A 37 -21.98 -32.78 -4.46
CA GLN A 37 -21.02 -31.90 -5.07
C GLN A 37 -19.79 -32.09 -4.20
N THR A 38 -18.80 -32.79 -4.73
CA THR A 38 -17.46 -32.82 -4.16
C THR A 38 -17.10 -31.37 -3.80
N PRO A 39 -16.68 -31.09 -2.56
CA PRO A 39 -16.39 -29.73 -2.14
C PRO A 39 -15.44 -29.09 -3.16
N GLN A 40 -15.86 -28.00 -3.80
CA GLN A 40 -14.97 -27.29 -4.72
C GLN A 40 -13.84 -26.68 -3.88
N VAL A 41 -12.62 -27.14 -4.14
CA VAL A 41 -11.41 -26.67 -3.45
C VAL A 41 -10.64 -25.71 -4.33
N THR A 42 -10.04 -24.70 -3.70
CA THR A 42 -9.13 -23.79 -4.43
C THR A 42 -7.94 -24.59 -4.91
N SER A 43 -7.71 -24.62 -6.22
CA SER A 43 -6.63 -25.38 -6.84
C SER A 43 -5.30 -24.62 -6.84
N LYS A 44 -5.36 -23.30 -7.05
CA LYS A 44 -4.19 -22.40 -7.15
C LYS A 44 -4.52 -21.00 -6.67
N ILE A 45 -3.50 -20.27 -6.23
CA ILE A 45 -3.57 -18.88 -5.83
C ILE A 45 -2.51 -18.09 -6.59
N PHE A 46 -2.92 -17.02 -7.26
CA PHE A 46 -2.05 -16.05 -7.93
C PHE A 46 -2.16 -14.70 -7.24
N LEU A 47 -1.08 -14.26 -6.60
CA LEU A 47 -0.92 -12.92 -6.09
C LEU A 47 -0.09 -12.11 -7.09
N ILE A 48 -0.77 -11.30 -7.90
CA ILE A 48 -0.19 -10.49 -8.97
C ILE A 48 -0.04 -9.06 -8.45
N ILE A 49 1.20 -8.62 -8.27
CA ILE A 49 1.56 -7.31 -7.78
C ILE A 49 2.15 -6.51 -8.95
N ILE A 50 1.46 -5.46 -9.37
CA ILE A 50 1.86 -4.64 -10.51
C ILE A 50 2.53 -3.36 -10.01
N ASP A 51 3.86 -3.30 -10.08
CA ASP A 51 4.63 -2.20 -9.52
C ASP A 51 4.33 -0.88 -10.24
N GLY A 52 3.82 0.10 -9.50
CA GLY A 52 3.43 1.40 -10.03
C GLY A 52 1.95 1.53 -10.40
N LEU A 53 1.16 0.44 -10.43
CA LEU A 53 -0.26 0.49 -10.81
C LEU A 53 -1.10 1.32 -9.83
N GLN A 54 -1.92 2.22 -10.36
CA GLN A 54 -2.83 3.08 -9.60
C GLN A 54 -4.30 2.82 -9.97
N ALA A 55 -5.18 2.86 -8.96
CA ALA A 55 -6.61 2.57 -9.15
C ALA A 55 -7.28 3.56 -10.11
N GLU A 56 -6.97 4.85 -9.99
CA GLU A 56 -7.57 5.91 -10.83
C GLU A 56 -7.25 5.70 -12.31
N THR A 57 -6.00 5.41 -12.66
CA THR A 57 -5.61 5.20 -14.05
C THR A 57 -6.21 3.90 -14.60
N LEU A 58 -6.27 2.83 -13.80
CA LEU A 58 -6.90 1.58 -14.20
C LEU A 58 -8.39 1.77 -14.56
N GLN A 59 -9.12 2.61 -13.83
CA GLN A 59 -10.52 2.93 -14.13
C GLN A 59 -10.69 3.72 -15.45
N LYS A 60 -9.69 4.53 -15.82
CA LYS A 60 -9.72 5.40 -16.99
C LYS A 60 -9.08 4.79 -18.24
N THR A 61 -8.62 3.55 -18.15
CA THR A 61 -7.83 2.88 -19.19
C THR A 61 -8.52 1.59 -19.63
N SER A 62 -8.35 1.21 -20.90
CA SER A 62 -8.83 -0.09 -21.38
C SER A 62 -7.96 -1.20 -20.80
N ALA A 63 -8.52 -1.91 -19.81
CA ALA A 63 -7.92 -3.05 -19.13
C ALA A 63 -8.95 -4.18 -18.98
N PRO A 64 -9.39 -4.81 -20.09
CA PRO A 64 -10.49 -5.78 -20.09
C PRO A 64 -10.21 -7.01 -19.23
N ASN A 65 -8.96 -7.47 -19.12
CA ASN A 65 -8.63 -8.68 -18.36
C ASN A 65 -8.75 -8.43 -16.85
N ILE A 66 -8.12 -7.36 -16.37
CA ILE A 66 -8.17 -6.96 -14.95
C ILE A 66 -9.60 -6.59 -14.55
N ASN A 67 -10.32 -5.83 -15.40
CA ASN A 67 -11.72 -5.50 -15.12
C ASN A 67 -12.64 -6.73 -15.18
N GLY A 68 -12.34 -7.72 -16.04
CA GLY A 68 -13.04 -8.99 -16.07
C GLY A 68 -12.91 -9.76 -14.75
N ILE A 69 -11.72 -9.80 -14.15
CA ILE A 69 -11.50 -10.39 -12.82
C ILE A 69 -12.27 -9.61 -11.74
N ALA A 70 -12.29 -8.27 -11.82
CA ALA A 70 -13.03 -7.43 -10.89
C ALA A 70 -14.54 -7.74 -10.93
N ASN A 71 -15.11 -7.95 -12.12
CA ASN A 71 -16.51 -8.34 -12.28
C ASN A 71 -16.79 -9.76 -11.78
N ALA A 72 -15.82 -10.67 -11.92
CA ALA A 72 -15.91 -12.05 -11.44
C ALA A 72 -15.60 -12.23 -9.93
N GLY A 73 -15.24 -11.15 -9.23
CA GLY A 73 -14.82 -11.17 -7.83
C GLY A 73 -15.24 -9.92 -7.09
N ILE A 74 -14.37 -9.44 -6.20
CA ILE A 74 -14.54 -8.20 -5.47
C ILE A 74 -13.55 -7.14 -5.95
N ARG A 75 -13.99 -5.88 -5.90
CA ARG A 75 -13.15 -4.70 -6.11
C ARG A 75 -13.22 -3.81 -4.89
N CYS A 76 -12.06 -3.49 -4.31
CA CYS A 76 -12.02 -2.54 -3.20
C CYS A 76 -12.11 -1.11 -3.74
N ASN A 77 -12.91 -0.28 -3.08
CA ASN A 77 -13.15 1.11 -3.51
C ASN A 77 -11.92 1.98 -3.30
N GLU A 78 -11.24 1.77 -2.18
CA GLU A 78 -10.04 2.48 -1.80
C GLU A 78 -9.09 1.49 -1.12
N VAL A 79 -7.81 1.63 -1.42
CA VAL A 79 -6.77 0.81 -0.81
C VAL A 79 -5.72 1.74 -0.25
N ILE A 80 -5.49 1.61 1.06
CA ILE A 80 -4.46 2.33 1.78
C ILE A 80 -3.15 1.57 1.58
N SER A 81 -2.22 2.17 0.86
CA SER A 81 -0.86 1.67 0.73
C SER A 81 -0.02 2.05 1.96
N VAL A 82 1.23 1.60 1.99
CA VAL A 82 2.19 1.91 3.04
C VAL A 82 3.10 3.07 2.68
N PHE A 83 3.72 3.67 3.70
CA PHE A 83 4.74 4.70 3.53
C PHE A 83 6.09 4.20 4.08
N PRO A 84 7.21 4.35 3.34
CA PRO A 84 7.28 4.84 1.96
C PRO A 84 6.75 3.81 0.94
N ASP A 85 6.22 4.28 -0.19
CA ASP A 85 5.58 3.45 -1.23
C ASP A 85 6.60 2.88 -2.24
N THR A 86 7.74 2.40 -1.75
CA THR A 86 8.74 1.72 -2.57
C THR A 86 8.27 0.32 -2.91
N ALA A 87 8.67 -0.22 -4.08
CA ALA A 87 8.35 -1.60 -4.45
C ALA A 87 8.79 -2.59 -3.36
N GLN A 88 9.96 -2.36 -2.77
CA GLN A 88 10.51 -3.15 -1.67
C GLN A 88 9.61 -3.13 -0.43
N ALA A 89 9.26 -1.95 0.07
CA ALA A 89 8.43 -1.81 1.26
C ALA A 89 7.03 -2.40 1.01
N THR A 90 6.37 -1.97 -0.06
CA THR A 90 5.00 -2.37 -0.37
C THR A 90 4.86 -3.88 -0.62
N VAL A 91 5.71 -4.48 -1.45
CA VAL A 91 5.66 -5.95 -1.70
C VAL A 91 5.86 -6.71 -0.38
N THR A 92 6.77 -6.24 0.47
CA THR A 92 7.03 -6.87 1.76
C THR A 92 5.84 -6.74 2.69
N SER A 93 5.21 -5.57 2.76
CA SER A 93 3.98 -5.35 3.53
C SER A 93 2.83 -6.24 3.06
N ILE A 94 2.66 -6.41 1.73
CA ILE A 94 1.67 -7.31 1.14
C ILE A 94 1.93 -8.76 1.56
N LEU A 95 3.19 -9.21 1.56
CA LEU A 95 3.55 -10.60 1.84
C LEU A 95 3.63 -10.95 3.33
N THR A 96 3.82 -9.96 4.20
CA THR A 96 3.97 -10.17 5.65
C THR A 96 2.75 -9.73 6.44
N GLY A 97 1.92 -8.85 5.88
CA GLY A 97 0.84 -8.18 6.60
C GLY A 97 1.33 -7.17 7.65
N LEU A 98 2.60 -6.76 7.57
CA LEU A 98 3.23 -5.79 8.47
C LEU A 98 3.43 -4.44 7.77
N LEU A 99 3.44 -3.37 8.54
CA LEU A 99 3.85 -2.04 8.11
C LEU A 99 5.40 -1.94 7.99
N PRO A 100 5.92 -1.00 7.18
CA PRO A 100 7.36 -0.80 6.99
C PRO A 100 8.17 -0.63 8.28
N GLU A 101 7.61 0.06 9.28
CA GLU A 101 8.20 0.25 10.60
C GLU A 101 8.44 -1.06 11.36
N ASN A 102 7.57 -2.06 11.15
CA ASN A 102 7.62 -3.34 11.84
C ASN A 102 8.51 -4.35 11.11
N HIS A 103 8.43 -4.40 9.77
CA HIS A 103 9.24 -5.34 9.00
C HIS A 103 10.63 -4.83 8.62
N LYS A 104 10.90 -3.52 8.76
CA LYS A 104 12.22 -2.87 8.63
C LYS A 104 12.98 -3.16 7.32
N PHE A 105 12.23 -3.45 6.26
CA PHE A 105 12.79 -3.75 4.94
C PHE A 105 12.22 -2.75 3.94
N ILE A 106 12.81 -1.57 3.94
CA ILE A 106 12.21 -0.34 3.40
C ILE A 106 13.02 0.16 2.21
N GLN A 107 14.34 0.12 2.33
CA GLN A 107 15.29 0.72 1.40
C GLN A 107 16.38 -0.26 0.97
N LYS A 108 17.07 0.14 -0.10
CA LYS A 108 18.15 -0.63 -0.70
C LYS A 108 19.25 -0.89 0.34
N GLY A 109 19.66 -2.16 0.45
CA GLY A 109 20.70 -2.56 1.40
C GLY A 109 20.17 -3.11 2.71
N ASP A 110 18.89 -2.92 3.02
CA ASP A 110 18.27 -3.54 4.19
C ASP A 110 18.32 -5.07 4.09
N ASN A 111 18.23 -5.73 5.24
CA ASN A 111 18.11 -7.18 5.34
C ASN A 111 16.80 -7.51 6.04
N PHE A 112 15.96 -8.30 5.38
CA PHE A 112 14.71 -8.75 5.96
C PHE A 112 14.94 -9.99 6.83
N THR A 113 14.48 -9.94 8.08
CA THR A 113 14.62 -11.05 9.06
C THR A 113 13.29 -11.69 9.44
N GLY A 114 12.18 -11.23 8.85
CA GLY A 114 10.84 -11.74 9.13
C GLY A 114 10.50 -13.01 8.35
N LYS A 115 9.23 -13.43 8.46
CA LYS A 115 8.66 -14.53 7.68
C LYS A 115 7.56 -14.00 6.77
N THR A 116 7.64 -14.29 5.47
CA THR A 116 6.56 -13.99 4.52
C THR A 116 5.48 -15.08 4.58
N ILE A 117 4.30 -14.79 4.04
CA ILE A 117 3.24 -15.79 3.88
C ILE A 117 3.70 -16.99 3.05
N GLN A 118 4.57 -16.77 2.05
CA GLN A 118 5.18 -17.84 1.25
C GLN A 118 6.00 -18.78 2.13
N HIS A 119 6.86 -18.23 2.99
CA HIS A 119 7.68 -19.01 3.90
C HIS A 119 6.81 -19.82 4.88
N LEU A 120 5.79 -19.19 5.48
CA LEU A 120 4.88 -19.87 6.40
C LEU A 120 4.05 -20.99 5.72
N MET A 121 3.68 -20.80 4.45
CA MET A 121 3.03 -21.83 3.64
C MET A 121 3.99 -22.99 3.35
N ALA A 122 5.24 -22.69 3.01
CA ALA A 122 6.25 -23.70 2.76
C ALA A 122 6.57 -24.55 4.01
N GLU A 123 6.57 -23.95 5.21
CA GLU A 123 6.68 -24.70 6.48
C GLU A 123 5.56 -25.74 6.64
N LYS A 124 4.38 -25.49 6.07
CA LYS A 124 3.26 -26.43 5.99
C LYS A 124 3.31 -27.37 4.80
N LYS A 125 4.43 -27.43 4.08
CA LYS A 125 4.64 -28.22 2.86
C LYS A 125 3.72 -27.82 1.70
N ILE A 126 3.20 -26.59 1.71
CA ILE A 126 2.46 -26.03 0.57
C ILE A 126 3.50 -25.50 -0.43
N LYS A 127 3.43 -25.97 -1.68
CA LYS A 127 4.36 -25.51 -2.73
C LYS A 127 4.09 -24.06 -3.08
N THR A 128 5.11 -23.21 -2.96
CA THR A 128 5.03 -21.78 -3.28
C THR A 128 6.07 -21.39 -4.32
N ALA A 129 5.75 -20.43 -5.19
CA ALA A 129 6.68 -19.86 -6.16
C ALA A 129 6.69 -18.32 -6.12
N PHE A 130 7.84 -17.72 -6.45
CA PHE A 130 8.00 -16.26 -6.55
C PHE A 130 8.63 -15.88 -7.89
N PHE A 131 7.85 -15.19 -8.72
CA PHE A 131 8.23 -14.65 -10.02
C PHE A 131 8.40 -13.13 -9.96
N GLY A 132 9.38 -12.60 -10.68
CA GLY A 132 9.62 -11.14 -10.74
C GLY A 132 10.42 -10.58 -9.56
N ALA A 133 10.97 -11.43 -8.68
CA ALA A 133 11.84 -11.01 -7.60
C ALA A 133 13.22 -10.57 -8.14
N GLU A 134 13.34 -9.32 -8.58
CA GLU A 134 14.61 -8.68 -8.98
C GLU A 134 15.16 -7.73 -7.90
N GLY A 135 16.44 -7.37 -8.01
CA GLY A 135 17.08 -6.42 -7.12
C GLY A 135 16.97 -6.81 -5.64
N GLU A 136 16.46 -5.90 -4.82
CA GLU A 136 16.31 -6.11 -3.38
C GLU A 136 15.24 -7.16 -3.05
N LEU A 137 14.23 -7.36 -3.90
CA LEU A 137 13.18 -8.38 -3.66
C LEU A 137 13.74 -9.81 -3.63
N LYS A 138 14.92 -10.05 -4.22
CA LYS A 138 15.64 -11.33 -4.11
C LYS A 138 16.02 -11.70 -2.68
N LYS A 139 16.16 -10.70 -1.80
CA LYS A 139 16.48 -10.89 -0.39
C LYS A 139 15.27 -11.28 0.44
N LEU A 140 14.05 -11.22 -0.12
CA LEU A 140 12.90 -11.76 0.56
C LEU A 140 13.07 -13.27 0.66
N PRO A 141 13.11 -13.83 1.88
CA PRO A 141 13.48 -15.21 2.12
C PRO A 141 12.41 -16.11 1.52
N ALA A 142 12.76 -16.81 0.45
CA ALA A 142 12.03 -17.98 -0.01
C ALA A 142 12.58 -19.23 0.67
N GLN A 143 12.84 -19.18 1.97
CA GLN A 143 13.18 -20.39 2.70
C GLN A 143 11.96 -21.33 2.62
N GLY A 144 12.05 -22.35 1.77
CA GLY A 144 10.97 -23.30 1.48
C GLY A 144 10.15 -23.04 0.20
N GLY A 145 10.37 -21.93 -0.50
CA GLY A 145 9.69 -21.60 -1.76
C GLY A 145 10.60 -21.67 -2.99
N HIS A 146 10.03 -21.91 -4.17
CA HIS A 146 10.76 -21.88 -5.43
C HIS A 146 10.89 -20.43 -5.93
N ASN A 147 12.12 -19.89 -5.88
CA ASN A 147 12.41 -18.54 -6.37
C ASN A 147 12.79 -18.59 -7.85
N CYS A 148 11.92 -18.07 -8.70
CA CYS A 148 12.17 -17.91 -10.12
C CYS A 148 12.70 -16.49 -10.36
N SER A 149 13.94 -16.23 -9.95
CA SER A 149 14.61 -14.95 -10.19
C SER A 149 15.44 -15.00 -11.48
N GLY A 150 14.84 -14.62 -12.60
CA GLY A 150 15.57 -14.39 -13.86
C GLY A 150 16.02 -12.93 -13.99
N PRO A 151 16.88 -12.59 -14.97
CA PRO A 151 17.01 -11.22 -15.45
C PRO A 151 15.79 -10.92 -16.33
N PHE A 152 14.72 -10.46 -15.70
CA PHE A 152 13.51 -9.96 -16.35
C PHE A 152 13.70 -8.55 -16.92
N ASN A 153 14.83 -7.89 -16.62
CA ASN A 153 15.22 -6.60 -17.20
C ASN A 153 14.12 -5.54 -17.06
N GLY A 154 13.34 -5.59 -15.97
CA GLY A 154 12.22 -4.69 -15.75
C GLY A 154 11.04 -4.82 -16.75
N LYS A 155 10.88 -5.97 -17.42
CA LYS A 155 9.80 -6.21 -18.39
C LYS A 155 8.78 -7.23 -17.90
N ASP A 156 7.50 -6.89 -18.00
CA ASP A 156 6.40 -7.74 -17.55
C ASP A 156 6.29 -9.03 -18.40
N GLU A 157 6.56 -8.90 -19.70
CA GLU A 157 6.51 -10.02 -20.65
C GLU A 157 7.46 -11.17 -20.29
N LEU A 158 8.65 -10.85 -19.80
CA LEU A 158 9.65 -11.84 -19.41
C LEU A 158 9.24 -12.56 -18.12
N VAL A 159 8.65 -11.84 -17.16
CA VAL A 159 8.13 -12.44 -15.92
C VAL A 159 7.01 -13.43 -16.24
N ILE A 160 6.03 -13.02 -17.05
CA ILE A 160 4.90 -13.90 -17.43
C ILE A 160 5.35 -15.07 -18.28
N SER A 161 6.27 -14.87 -19.22
CA SER A 161 6.78 -15.99 -20.04
C SER A 161 7.52 -17.01 -19.19
N ASN A 162 8.31 -16.56 -18.21
CA ASN A 162 8.96 -17.46 -17.25
C ASN A 162 7.95 -18.20 -16.37
N LEU A 163 6.92 -17.52 -15.88
CA LEU A 163 5.83 -18.16 -15.13
C LEU A 163 5.15 -19.26 -15.94
N LEU A 164 4.78 -18.97 -17.20
CA LEU A 164 4.12 -19.95 -18.06
C LEU A 164 5.01 -21.15 -18.38
N ASN A 165 6.33 -20.95 -18.50
CA ASN A 165 7.30 -22.03 -18.70
C ASN A 165 7.41 -22.93 -17.46
N GLU A 166 7.61 -22.34 -16.28
CA GLU A 166 7.69 -23.08 -15.02
C GLU A 166 6.38 -23.81 -14.69
N TRP A 167 5.23 -23.19 -14.98
CA TRP A 167 3.92 -23.84 -14.81
C TRP A 167 3.84 -25.17 -15.56
N ASN A 168 4.33 -25.22 -16.80
CA ASN A 168 4.29 -26.43 -17.62
C ASN A 168 5.19 -27.54 -17.06
N MET A 169 6.19 -27.20 -16.24
CA MET A 169 7.13 -28.15 -15.63
C MET A 169 6.63 -28.60 -14.25
N GLU A 170 6.42 -27.63 -13.35
CA GLU A 170 5.97 -27.88 -11.99
C GLU A 170 5.06 -26.73 -11.51
N SER A 171 3.80 -27.05 -11.23
CA SER A 171 2.84 -26.04 -10.80
C SER A 171 2.83 -25.88 -9.27
N ALA A 172 3.16 -24.69 -8.78
CA ALA A 172 3.00 -24.34 -7.37
C ALA A 172 1.53 -24.02 -7.02
N TYR A 173 1.20 -24.17 -5.75
CA TYR A 173 -0.12 -23.84 -5.22
C TYR A 173 -0.27 -22.32 -5.02
N PHE A 174 0.71 -21.69 -4.37
CA PHE A 174 0.73 -20.24 -4.13
C PHE A 174 1.82 -19.56 -4.96
N ASN A 175 1.41 -18.69 -5.88
CA ASN A 175 2.30 -18.04 -6.85
C ASN A 175 2.27 -16.53 -6.62
N VAL A 176 3.41 -15.94 -6.27
CA VAL A 176 3.57 -14.48 -6.20
C VAL A 176 4.24 -14.01 -7.48
N VAL A 177 3.65 -13.02 -8.13
CA VAL A 177 4.08 -12.51 -9.43
C VAL A 177 4.22 -11.01 -9.33
N VAL A 178 5.44 -10.49 -9.43
CA VAL A 178 5.70 -9.05 -9.43
C VAL A 178 5.98 -8.58 -10.86
N LEU A 179 5.19 -7.64 -11.35
CA LEU A 179 5.30 -7.05 -12.69
C LEU A 179 5.92 -5.64 -12.56
N PRO A 180 7.21 -5.44 -12.95
CA PRO A 180 7.98 -4.24 -12.61
C PRO A 180 7.81 -3.06 -13.59
N GLU A 181 7.26 -3.25 -14.79
CA GLU A 181 7.43 -2.31 -15.91
C GLU A 181 6.77 -0.94 -15.68
N LEU A 182 5.60 -0.92 -15.02
CA LEU A 182 4.80 0.29 -14.85
C LEU A 182 5.48 1.38 -14.03
N ARG A 183 6.28 1.03 -13.02
CA ARG A 183 6.89 2.01 -12.11
C ARG A 183 7.86 2.94 -12.84
N GLU A 184 8.65 2.40 -13.77
CA GLU A 184 9.61 3.20 -14.54
C GLU A 184 8.90 4.11 -15.55
N VAL A 185 7.83 3.63 -16.18
CA VAL A 185 6.98 4.45 -17.06
C VAL A 185 6.31 5.57 -16.25
N TYR A 186 5.79 5.26 -15.06
CA TYR A 186 5.22 6.24 -14.14
C TYR A 186 6.23 7.32 -13.75
N LYS A 187 7.45 6.94 -13.35
CA LYS A 187 8.51 7.91 -12.98
C LYS A 187 8.87 8.84 -14.14
N LYS A 188 8.87 8.32 -15.37
CA LYS A 188 9.27 9.07 -16.56
C LYS A 188 8.19 10.00 -17.11
N TYR A 189 6.93 9.59 -17.09
CA TYR A 189 5.85 10.30 -17.77
C TYR A 189 4.71 10.76 -16.85
N GLY A 190 4.60 10.20 -15.64
CA GLY A 190 3.54 10.50 -14.66
C GLY A 190 2.21 9.79 -14.93
N ALA A 191 1.34 9.75 -13.91
CA ALA A 191 0.07 8.99 -13.91
C ALA A 191 -0.97 9.42 -14.95
N LYS A 192 -0.92 10.67 -15.41
CA LYS A 192 -1.92 11.24 -16.34
C LYS A 192 -1.52 11.10 -17.81
N SER A 193 -0.29 10.65 -18.08
CA SER A 193 0.26 10.55 -19.44
C SER A 193 -0.40 9.43 -20.25
N ASN A 194 -0.37 9.57 -21.58
CA ASN A 194 -0.89 8.53 -22.47
C ASN A 194 0.06 7.33 -22.49
N GLU A 195 1.36 7.55 -22.33
CA GLU A 195 2.39 6.54 -22.22
C GLU A 195 2.13 5.61 -21.03
N TYR A 196 1.77 6.17 -19.88
CA TYR A 196 1.42 5.38 -18.71
C TYR A 196 0.12 4.59 -18.90
N LYS A 197 -0.92 5.18 -19.51
CA LYS A 197 -2.14 4.44 -19.87
C LYS A 197 -1.86 3.30 -20.85
N MET A 198 -1.04 3.54 -21.87
CA MET A 198 -0.62 2.50 -22.82
C MET A 198 0.16 1.38 -22.11
N ALA A 199 1.03 1.71 -21.16
CA ALA A 199 1.74 0.72 -20.34
C ALA A 199 0.76 -0.11 -19.50
N VAL A 200 -0.23 0.52 -18.86
CA VAL A 200 -1.30 -0.19 -18.14
C VAL A 200 -2.03 -1.18 -19.06
N THR A 201 -2.40 -0.77 -20.28
CA THR A 201 -3.04 -1.69 -21.25
C THR A 201 -2.10 -2.83 -21.68
N LYS A 202 -0.79 -2.57 -21.84
CA LYS A 202 0.18 -3.64 -22.16
C LYS A 202 0.30 -4.65 -21.02
N THR A 203 0.33 -4.19 -19.78
CA THR A 203 0.38 -5.08 -18.61
C THR A 203 -0.92 -5.84 -18.41
N ASP A 204 -2.08 -5.23 -18.68
CA ASP A 204 -3.35 -5.95 -18.74
C ASP A 204 -3.31 -7.09 -19.78
N ALA A 205 -2.68 -6.89 -20.94
CA ALA A 205 -2.50 -7.95 -21.91
C ALA A 205 -1.59 -9.08 -21.40
N GLN A 206 -0.57 -8.78 -20.60
CA GLN A 206 0.27 -9.79 -19.93
C GLN A 206 -0.52 -10.59 -18.88
N VAL A 207 -1.37 -9.93 -18.10
CA VAL A 207 -2.33 -10.60 -17.21
C VAL A 207 -3.28 -11.49 -18.02
N GLY A 208 -3.76 -11.00 -19.18
CA GLY A 208 -4.59 -11.76 -20.11
C GLY A 208 -3.95 -13.05 -20.61
N ARG A 209 -2.63 -13.09 -20.84
CA ARG A 209 -1.91 -14.33 -21.21
C ARG A 209 -1.98 -15.38 -20.10
N LEU A 210 -1.83 -14.96 -18.84
CA LEU A 210 -1.98 -15.84 -17.68
C LEU A 210 -3.43 -16.35 -17.55
N LEU A 211 -4.41 -15.47 -17.71
CA LEU A 211 -5.82 -15.84 -17.66
C LEU A 211 -6.19 -16.82 -18.78
N LYS A 212 -5.66 -16.62 -19.98
CA LYS A 212 -5.87 -17.54 -21.10
C LYS A 212 -5.40 -18.95 -20.74
N LYS A 213 -4.19 -19.09 -20.19
CA LYS A 213 -3.68 -20.39 -19.72
C LYS A 213 -4.58 -21.02 -18.65
N LEU A 214 -5.08 -20.23 -17.71
CA LEU A 214 -6.04 -20.68 -16.70
C LEU A 214 -7.37 -21.17 -17.30
N HIS A 215 -7.88 -20.51 -18.34
CA HIS A 215 -9.08 -20.92 -19.06
C HIS A 215 -8.84 -22.19 -19.89
N ASP A 216 -7.71 -22.28 -20.59
CA ASP A 216 -7.33 -23.43 -21.41
C ASP A 216 -7.23 -24.71 -20.56
N GLU A 217 -6.84 -24.61 -19.28
CA GLU A 217 -6.76 -25.72 -18.33
C GLU A 217 -8.04 -25.92 -17.48
N ALA A 218 -9.13 -25.19 -17.76
CA ALA A 218 -10.35 -25.16 -16.94
C ALA A 218 -10.10 -24.86 -15.45
N GLY A 219 -8.96 -24.24 -15.13
CA GLY A 219 -8.52 -23.92 -13.78
C GLY A 219 -8.99 -22.55 -13.29
N PHE A 220 -9.53 -21.70 -14.19
CA PHE A 220 -9.93 -20.34 -13.86
C PHE A 220 -10.90 -20.31 -12.68
N ASP A 221 -12.01 -21.07 -12.71
CA ASP A 221 -13.06 -21.03 -11.69
C ASP A 221 -12.58 -21.45 -10.29
N ASN A 222 -11.72 -22.47 -10.23
CA ASN A 222 -11.17 -23.01 -8.99
C ASN A 222 -9.90 -22.28 -8.52
N SER A 223 -9.42 -21.28 -9.26
CA SER A 223 -8.27 -20.48 -8.87
C SER A 223 -8.67 -19.21 -8.12
N MET A 224 -7.84 -18.83 -7.16
CA MET A 224 -7.87 -17.53 -6.52
C MET A 224 -6.88 -16.59 -7.22
N ILE A 225 -7.32 -15.39 -7.57
CA ILE A 225 -6.53 -14.38 -8.26
C ILE A 225 -6.66 -13.08 -7.48
N ILE A 226 -5.53 -12.56 -7.01
CA ILE A 226 -5.42 -11.31 -6.27
C ILE A 226 -4.56 -10.39 -7.13
N ILE A 227 -5.10 -9.23 -7.51
CA ILE A 227 -4.37 -8.20 -8.26
C ILE A 227 -4.29 -6.94 -7.42
N THR A 228 -3.07 -6.43 -7.26
CA THR A 228 -2.85 -5.15 -6.60
C THR A 228 -1.67 -4.39 -7.21
N GLY A 229 -1.42 -3.17 -6.72
CA GLY A 229 -0.29 -2.33 -7.10
C GLY A 229 0.55 -1.92 -5.89
N THR A 230 1.61 -1.15 -6.13
CA THR A 230 2.58 -0.78 -5.08
C THR A 230 2.61 0.70 -4.70
N LEU A 231 1.95 1.56 -5.49
CA LEU A 231 2.17 3.01 -5.50
C LEU A 231 0.89 3.79 -5.20
N GLY A 232 0.98 4.78 -4.31
CA GLY A 232 -0.13 5.69 -4.00
C GLY A 232 -1.40 4.97 -3.53
N ALA A 233 -2.49 5.10 -4.28
CA ALA A 233 -3.74 4.37 -4.07
C ALA A 233 -3.84 3.23 -5.12
N PRO A 234 -3.24 2.05 -4.84
CA PRO A 234 -3.28 0.93 -5.76
C PRO A 234 -4.70 0.34 -5.83
N PRO A 235 -5.06 -0.37 -6.91
CA PRO A 235 -6.27 -1.19 -6.90
C PRO A 235 -6.07 -2.43 -6.00
N LEU A 236 -7.15 -2.99 -5.48
CA LEU A 236 -7.17 -4.35 -4.94
C LEU A 236 -8.39 -5.06 -5.49
N ILE A 237 -8.13 -6.11 -6.25
CA ILE A 237 -9.13 -6.95 -6.90
C ILE A 237 -8.86 -8.38 -6.44
N ILE A 238 -9.90 -9.07 -5.96
CA ILE A 238 -9.78 -10.44 -5.48
C ILE A 238 -10.90 -11.27 -6.08
N LYS A 239 -10.53 -12.35 -6.78
CA LYS A 239 -11.44 -13.38 -7.27
C LYS A 239 -11.07 -14.71 -6.63
N GLY A 240 -12.05 -15.47 -6.18
CA GLY A 240 -11.82 -16.82 -5.67
C GLY A 240 -13.10 -17.46 -5.14
N LEU A 241 -13.07 -18.78 -4.97
CA LEU A 241 -14.21 -19.55 -4.42
C LEU A 241 -14.77 -18.98 -3.11
N PRO A 242 -13.95 -18.63 -2.09
CA PRO A 242 -14.48 -18.16 -0.81
C PRO A 242 -14.99 -16.72 -0.87
N PHE A 243 -14.74 -15.96 -1.94
CA PHE A 243 -15.05 -14.54 -2.03
C PHE A 243 -16.39 -14.29 -2.73
N GLN A 244 -17.06 -13.21 -2.32
CA GLN A 244 -18.24 -12.68 -3.01
C GLN A 244 -17.90 -12.27 -4.46
N THR A 245 -18.92 -12.14 -5.30
CA THR A 245 -18.78 -11.83 -6.73
C THR A 245 -19.53 -10.56 -7.08
N ASN A 246 -19.00 -9.78 -8.01
CA ASN A 246 -19.58 -8.54 -8.50
C ASN A 246 -19.96 -7.55 -7.39
N SER A 247 -19.06 -7.35 -6.42
CA SER A 247 -19.30 -6.44 -5.29
C SER A 247 -18.17 -5.43 -5.09
N GLN A 248 -18.56 -4.23 -4.66
CA GLN A 248 -17.65 -3.19 -4.23
C GLN A 248 -17.42 -3.31 -2.72
N PHE A 249 -16.15 -3.24 -2.33
CA PHE A 249 -15.74 -3.45 -0.96
C PHE A 249 -15.31 -2.13 -0.29
N PRO A 250 -15.58 -1.94 1.01
CA PRO A 250 -15.10 -0.78 1.77
C PRO A 250 -13.59 -0.58 1.68
N PRO A 251 -13.07 0.59 2.12
CA PRO A 251 -11.63 0.82 2.18
C PRO A 251 -10.90 -0.25 3.00
N VAL A 252 -9.74 -0.68 2.51
CA VAL A 252 -8.89 -1.73 3.09
C VAL A 252 -7.42 -1.32 3.03
N SER A 253 -6.58 -1.99 3.81
CA SER A 253 -5.13 -1.83 3.76
C SER A 253 -4.50 -2.89 2.85
N ILE A 254 -3.39 -2.56 2.17
CA ILE A 254 -2.60 -3.58 1.46
C ILE A 254 -2.07 -4.67 2.40
N CYS A 255 -1.90 -4.36 3.70
CA CYS A 255 -1.46 -5.30 4.71
C CYS A 255 -2.51 -6.38 5.00
N ASP A 256 -3.77 -6.19 4.59
CA ASP A 256 -4.87 -7.13 4.83
C ASP A 256 -4.77 -8.40 3.95
N ILE A 257 -3.96 -8.36 2.88
CA ILE A 257 -3.82 -9.46 1.91
C ILE A 257 -3.22 -10.71 2.56
N ALA A 258 -2.06 -10.58 3.20
CA ALA A 258 -1.35 -11.67 3.86
C ALA A 258 -2.18 -12.39 4.94
N PRO A 259 -2.79 -11.71 5.94
CA PRO A 259 -3.63 -12.37 6.94
C PRO A 259 -4.86 -13.03 6.33
N THR A 260 -5.48 -12.41 5.31
CA THR A 260 -6.63 -13.01 4.60
C THR A 260 -6.24 -14.31 3.90
N VAL A 261 -5.13 -14.30 3.13
CA VAL A 261 -4.61 -15.49 2.47
C VAL A 261 -4.16 -16.54 3.49
N GLY A 262 -3.54 -16.12 4.59
CA GLY A 262 -3.14 -17.00 5.68
C GLY A 262 -4.32 -17.72 6.31
N TYR A 263 -5.37 -16.99 6.68
CA TYR A 263 -6.60 -17.56 7.23
C TYR A 263 -7.20 -18.64 6.32
N LEU A 264 -7.36 -18.34 5.03
CA LEU A 264 -7.95 -19.28 4.05
C LEU A 264 -7.13 -20.56 3.85
N ASN A 265 -5.82 -20.50 4.11
CA ASN A 265 -4.91 -21.63 3.97
C ASN A 265 -4.53 -22.27 5.32
N GLY A 266 -5.19 -21.85 6.40
CA GLY A 266 -4.90 -22.32 7.76
C GLY A 266 -3.49 -21.98 8.23
N VAL A 267 -2.86 -20.97 7.65
CA VAL A 267 -1.53 -20.46 8.03
C VAL A 267 -1.72 -19.30 9.00
N LYS A 268 -1.19 -19.44 10.22
CA LYS A 268 -1.22 -18.37 11.22
C LYS A 268 0.00 -17.48 11.02
N LEU A 269 -0.24 -16.22 10.69
CA LEU A 269 0.79 -15.20 10.78
C LEU A 269 0.99 -14.85 12.26
N GLY A 270 2.21 -14.43 12.62
CA GLY A 270 2.53 -14.01 13.99
C GLY A 270 1.90 -12.66 14.32
N LYS A 271 2.72 -11.69 14.72
CA LYS A 271 2.28 -10.30 14.78
C LYS A 271 2.01 -9.80 13.35
N VAL A 272 0.84 -9.23 13.11
CA VAL A 272 0.44 -8.58 11.84
C VAL A 272 -0.24 -7.25 12.15
N ASP A 273 -0.12 -6.30 11.23
CA ASP A 273 -0.80 -5.00 11.30
C ASP A 273 -2.08 -4.98 10.46
N GLY A 274 -2.15 -5.83 9.42
CA GLY A 274 -3.35 -6.02 8.61
C GLY A 274 -4.39 -6.92 9.26
N LEU A 275 -5.63 -6.81 8.78
CA LEU A 275 -6.79 -7.57 9.24
C LEU A 275 -7.28 -8.55 8.17
N VAL A 276 -7.96 -9.61 8.60
CA VAL A 276 -8.63 -10.52 7.66
C VAL A 276 -9.84 -9.81 7.05
N LEU A 277 -10.00 -9.95 5.74
CA LEU A 277 -11.12 -9.36 4.99
C LEU A 277 -12.42 -10.17 5.18
N TRP A 278 -12.89 -10.31 6.41
CA TRP A 278 -14.06 -11.14 6.77
C TRP A 278 -15.32 -10.87 5.93
N ASN A 279 -15.64 -9.59 5.70
CA ASN A 279 -16.85 -9.24 4.94
C ASN A 279 -16.74 -9.59 3.45
N ALA A 280 -15.55 -9.92 2.95
CA ALA A 280 -15.35 -10.28 1.55
C ALA A 280 -15.76 -11.73 1.28
N PHE A 281 -15.90 -12.54 2.32
CA PHE A 281 -16.23 -13.96 2.18
C PHE A 281 -17.72 -14.18 1.89
N LYS A 282 -18.00 -15.25 1.16
CA LYS A 282 -19.34 -15.83 1.01
C LYS A 282 -19.70 -16.61 2.28
N GLU A 283 -21.00 -16.76 2.50
CA GLU A 283 -21.50 -17.71 3.48
C GLU A 283 -21.23 -19.14 2.97
N ILE A 284 -20.47 -19.90 3.76
CA ILE A 284 -20.15 -21.30 3.49
C ILE A 284 -20.65 -22.09 4.70
N GLY A 285 -21.15 -23.32 4.50
CA GLY A 285 -21.76 -24.13 5.56
C GLY A 285 -20.92 -24.14 6.86
N GLY A 286 -21.49 -23.57 7.93
CA GLY A 286 -20.82 -23.40 9.24
C GLY A 286 -20.31 -21.98 9.54
N GLN A 287 -20.26 -21.08 8.56
CA GLN A 287 -19.90 -19.66 8.73
C GLN A 287 -21.06 -18.80 8.24
N SER A 288 -21.98 -18.47 9.16
CA SER A 288 -23.04 -17.52 8.85
C SER A 288 -22.46 -16.12 8.68
N LYS A 289 -23.22 -15.23 8.03
CA LYS A 289 -22.84 -13.83 7.88
C LYS A 289 -22.66 -13.14 9.23
N GLU A 290 -23.48 -13.48 10.21
CA GLU A 290 -23.37 -12.97 11.58
C GLU A 290 -22.05 -13.39 12.22
N TYR A 291 -21.63 -14.64 12.03
CA TYR A 291 -20.32 -15.11 12.50
C TYR A 291 -19.18 -14.30 11.88
N LEU A 292 -19.17 -14.14 10.55
CA LEU A 292 -18.14 -13.37 9.85
C LEU A 292 -18.10 -11.89 10.28
N LEU A 293 -19.28 -11.29 10.52
CA LEU A 293 -19.38 -9.93 11.03
C LEU A 293 -18.87 -9.82 12.48
N ASN A 294 -19.16 -10.80 13.33
CA ASN A 294 -18.68 -10.82 14.71
C ASN A 294 -17.15 -10.94 14.77
N GLU A 295 -16.54 -11.79 13.93
CA GLU A 295 -15.08 -11.88 13.82
C GLU A 295 -14.47 -10.55 13.36
N ARG A 296 -15.10 -9.88 12.37
CA ARG A 296 -14.67 -8.54 11.95
C ARG A 296 -14.76 -7.52 13.07
N ILE A 297 -15.86 -7.52 13.82
CA ILE A 297 -16.06 -6.58 14.93
C ILE A 297 -14.99 -6.81 16.00
N ALA A 298 -14.66 -8.08 16.30
CA ALA A 298 -13.61 -8.42 17.24
C ALA A 298 -12.22 -7.92 16.78
N ASP A 299 -11.87 -8.12 15.51
CA ASP A 299 -10.61 -7.65 14.93
C ASP A 299 -10.52 -6.12 14.89
N LEU A 300 -11.60 -5.46 14.44
CA LEU A 300 -11.67 -4.00 14.42
C LEU A 300 -11.61 -3.40 15.83
N SER A 301 -12.23 -4.03 16.82
CA SER A 301 -12.20 -3.57 18.21
C SER A 301 -10.77 -3.62 18.76
N LYS A 302 -10.03 -4.70 18.52
CA LYS A 302 -8.62 -4.83 18.91
C LYS A 302 -7.73 -3.82 18.20
N ALA A 303 -7.89 -3.68 16.87
CA ALA A 303 -7.13 -2.71 16.09
C ALA A 303 -7.40 -1.27 16.54
N ASN A 304 -8.66 -0.92 16.78
CA ASN A 304 -9.03 0.41 17.26
C ASN A 304 -8.48 0.69 18.66
N ALA A 305 -8.49 -0.29 19.58
CA ALA A 305 -7.88 -0.14 20.89
C ALA A 305 -6.37 0.12 20.79
N HIS A 306 -5.66 -0.60 19.92
CA HIS A 306 -4.25 -0.36 19.66
C HIS A 306 -3.98 1.01 19.04
N LEU A 307 -4.79 1.45 18.06
CA LEU A 307 -4.68 2.77 17.46
C LEU A 307 -4.90 3.89 18.48
N LEU A 308 -5.86 3.74 19.40
CA LEU A 308 -6.08 4.71 20.48
C LEU A 308 -4.88 4.78 21.42
N GLN A 309 -4.27 3.64 21.77
CA GLN A 309 -3.05 3.61 22.60
C GLN A 309 -1.89 4.32 21.91
N GLU A 310 -1.65 4.04 20.63
CA GLU A 310 -0.61 4.71 19.83
C GLU A 310 -0.88 6.21 19.67
N MET A 311 -2.12 6.60 19.44
CA MET A 311 -2.51 8.01 19.35
C MET A 311 -2.23 8.74 20.66
N THR A 312 -2.55 8.14 21.82
CA THR A 312 -2.21 8.72 23.12
C THR A 312 -0.71 8.85 23.30
N ARG A 313 0.06 7.81 22.99
CA ARG A 313 1.54 7.84 23.04
C ARG A 313 2.12 8.97 22.19
N LEU A 314 1.66 9.11 20.94
CA LEU A 314 2.12 10.17 20.03
C LEU A 314 1.72 11.57 20.50
N GLN A 315 0.56 11.72 21.15
CA GLN A 315 0.14 12.99 21.74
C GLN A 315 1.03 13.40 22.92
N GLU A 316 1.40 12.44 23.77
CA GLU A 316 2.33 12.65 24.88
C GLU A 316 3.72 13.04 24.36
N GLU A 317 4.25 12.32 23.38
CA GLU A 317 5.54 12.63 22.73
C GLU A 317 5.52 14.02 22.08
N LYS A 318 4.45 14.36 21.36
CA LYS A 318 4.29 15.69 20.74
C LYS A 318 4.26 16.80 21.79
N LEU A 319 3.60 16.57 22.92
CA LEU A 319 3.57 17.54 24.02
C LEU A 319 4.96 17.72 24.63
N ALA A 320 5.68 16.62 24.88
CA ALA A 320 7.04 16.65 25.40
C ALA A 320 8.00 17.40 24.45
N VAL A 321 7.93 17.13 23.14
CA VAL A 321 8.73 17.84 22.14
C VAL A 321 8.40 19.33 22.11
N LYS A 322 7.12 19.69 22.22
CA LYS A 322 6.71 21.11 22.26
C LYS A 322 7.27 21.82 23.50
N GLN A 323 7.23 21.17 24.66
CA GLN A 323 7.82 21.71 25.89
C GLN A 323 9.34 21.89 25.75
N GLN A 324 10.03 20.93 25.15
CA GLN A 324 11.47 21.06 24.86
C GLN A 324 11.76 22.23 23.92
N GLN A 325 10.95 22.41 22.87
CA GLN A 325 11.10 23.56 21.97
C GLN A 325 10.89 24.90 22.69
N GLU A 326 9.94 24.98 23.61
CA GLU A 326 9.70 26.19 24.42
C GLU A 326 10.86 26.47 25.37
N ILE A 327 11.45 25.44 25.99
CA ILE A 327 12.64 25.59 26.85
C ILE A 327 13.82 26.07 26.01
N LEU A 328 14.09 25.43 24.88
CA LEU A 328 15.19 25.84 23.98
C LEU A 328 15.01 27.26 23.43
N ALA A 329 13.77 27.68 23.16
CA ALA A 329 13.48 29.05 22.75
C ALA A 329 13.85 30.05 23.84
N ARG A 330 13.50 29.77 25.11
CA ARG A 330 13.87 30.61 26.26
C ARG A 330 15.38 30.65 26.48
N GLU A 331 16.05 29.51 26.42
CA GLU A 331 17.51 29.45 26.54
C GLU A 331 18.20 30.24 25.43
N LYS A 332 17.68 30.16 24.19
CA LYS A 332 18.19 30.95 23.07
C LYS A 332 18.03 32.45 23.32
N ASP A 333 16.87 32.88 23.83
CA ASP A 333 16.62 34.28 24.17
C ASP A 333 17.53 34.76 25.31
N ASP A 334 17.81 33.91 26.31
CA ASP A 334 18.75 34.19 27.40
C ASP A 334 20.18 34.35 26.90
N ILE A 335 20.64 33.44 26.04
CA ILE A 335 21.97 33.51 25.40
C ILE A 335 22.09 34.78 24.56
N GLN A 336 21.06 35.12 23.78
CA GLN A 336 21.07 36.36 22.99
C GLN A 336 21.16 37.61 23.86
N ARG A 337 20.46 37.64 25.00
CA ARG A 337 20.58 38.72 25.97
C ARG A 337 22.00 38.81 26.55
N GLU A 338 22.60 37.67 26.90
CA GLU A 338 23.97 37.65 27.42
C GLU A 338 24.99 38.13 26.38
N ILE A 339 24.85 37.71 25.12
CA ILE A 339 25.67 38.18 24.00
C ILE A 339 25.52 39.69 23.82
N ALA A 340 24.30 40.22 23.79
CA ALA A 340 24.07 41.66 23.65
C ALA A 340 24.73 42.48 24.77
N VAL A 341 24.71 41.98 26.00
CA VAL A 341 25.41 42.62 27.13
C VAL A 341 26.93 42.58 26.93
N ARG A 342 27.49 41.46 26.45
CA ARG A 342 28.92 41.34 26.15
C ARG A 342 29.33 42.27 25.00
N ASP A 343 28.55 42.34 23.93
CA ASP A 343 28.81 43.20 22.79
C ASP A 343 28.80 44.68 23.20
N ALA A 344 27.80 45.11 23.99
CA ALA A 344 27.78 46.47 24.53
C ALA A 344 29.01 46.80 25.38
N LYS A 345 29.55 45.82 26.13
CA LYS A 345 30.79 45.98 26.90
C LYS A 345 32.01 46.07 26.00
N ILE A 346 32.08 45.25 24.94
CA ILE A 346 33.14 45.29 23.93
C ILE A 346 33.13 46.65 23.22
N ASP A 347 31.97 47.15 22.82
CA ASP A 347 31.82 48.46 22.19
C ASP A 347 32.25 49.59 23.12
N GLY A 348 31.89 49.52 24.40
CA GLY A 348 32.36 50.48 25.42
C GLY A 348 33.88 50.47 25.60
N LEU A 349 34.51 49.29 25.53
CA LEU A 349 35.97 49.15 25.57
C LEU A 349 36.62 49.70 24.28
N ASN A 350 36.07 49.39 23.11
CA ASN A 350 36.55 49.89 21.83
C ASN A 350 36.47 51.42 21.74
N ALA A 351 35.39 52.02 22.24
CA ALA A 351 35.25 53.47 22.32
C ALA A 351 36.33 54.09 23.21
N ARG A 352 36.63 53.48 24.37
CA ARG A 352 37.73 53.93 25.24
C ARG A 352 39.10 53.81 24.56
N ILE A 353 39.37 52.68 23.90
CA ILE A 353 40.60 52.50 23.12
C ILE A 353 40.71 53.56 22.02
N GLY A 354 39.61 53.85 21.31
CA GLY A 354 39.55 54.93 20.32
C GLY A 354 39.87 56.30 20.91
N THR A 355 39.32 56.62 22.09
CA THR A 355 39.66 57.88 22.78
C THR A 355 41.13 57.94 23.19
N TYR A 356 41.72 56.83 23.65
CA TYR A 356 43.15 56.79 23.97
C TYR A 356 44.02 56.96 22.73
N HIS A 357 43.67 56.36 21.59
CA HIS A 357 44.38 56.60 20.32
C HIS A 357 44.29 58.06 19.88
N LEU A 358 43.12 58.71 20.02
CA LEU A 358 42.96 60.13 19.71
C LEU A 358 43.84 61.00 20.61
N ILE A 359 43.82 60.76 21.92
CA ILE A 359 44.67 61.48 22.89
C ILE A 359 46.15 61.28 22.55
N ALA A 360 46.56 60.05 22.24
CA ALA A 360 47.94 59.76 21.84
C ALA A 360 48.35 60.52 20.57
N LEU A 361 47.48 60.57 19.56
CA LEU A 361 47.70 61.34 18.32
C LEU A 361 47.84 62.84 18.58
N VAL A 362 46.96 63.40 19.42
CA VAL A 362 47.01 64.82 19.82
C VAL A 362 48.31 65.11 20.57
N ALA A 363 48.70 64.24 21.51
CA ALA A 363 49.95 64.38 22.24
C ALA A 363 51.16 64.33 21.29
N LEU A 364 51.18 63.38 20.35
CA LEU A 364 52.22 63.28 19.31
C LEU A 364 52.30 64.55 18.45
N GLY A 365 51.14 65.10 18.07
CA GLY A 365 51.04 66.37 17.35
C GLY A 365 51.60 67.54 18.15
N ILE A 366 51.29 67.64 19.44
CA ILE A 366 51.85 68.66 20.34
C ILE A 366 53.37 68.51 20.46
N PHE A 367 53.88 67.28 20.63
CA PHE A 367 55.32 67.02 20.68
C PHE A 367 56.01 67.40 19.37
N ALA A 368 55.44 67.05 18.21
CA ALA A 368 55.98 67.43 16.92
C ALA A 368 56.00 68.95 16.72
N LEU A 369 54.93 69.64 17.11
CA LEU A 369 54.83 71.09 17.03
C LEU A 369 55.81 71.79 17.99
N GLY A 370 55.95 71.26 19.20
CA GLY A 370 56.98 71.67 20.16
C GLY A 370 58.39 71.50 19.60
N TYR A 371 58.68 70.37 18.94
CA TYR A 371 59.96 70.11 18.28
C TYR A 371 60.23 71.09 17.13
N ILE A 372 59.21 71.42 16.33
CA ILE A 372 59.31 72.42 15.24
C ILE A 372 59.60 73.81 15.80
N VAL A 373 58.90 74.23 16.86
CA VAL A 373 59.13 75.53 17.50
C VAL A 373 60.54 75.57 18.08
N MET A 374 60.96 74.52 18.79
CA MET A 374 62.31 74.42 19.36
C MET A 374 63.37 74.45 18.25
N TYR A 375 63.18 73.71 17.16
CA TYR A 375 64.05 73.73 15.98
C TYR A 375 64.12 75.13 15.34
N LYS A 376 63.00 75.84 15.20
CA LYS A 376 62.98 77.23 14.71
C LYS A 376 63.72 78.18 15.65
N LEU A 377 63.58 78.00 16.95
CA LEU A 377 64.20 78.84 17.98
C LEU A 377 65.72 78.60 18.03
N LEU A 378 66.16 77.34 18.00
CA LEU A 378 67.57 76.97 17.85
C LEU A 378 68.15 77.48 16.51
N ARG A 379 67.43 77.33 15.39
CA ARG A 379 67.86 77.87 14.09
C ARG A 379 68.04 79.39 14.12
N LYS A 380 67.17 80.13 14.83
CA LYS A 380 67.31 81.59 14.97
C LYS A 380 68.49 81.99 15.86
N ARG A 381 68.92 81.13 16.77
CA ARG A 381 69.95 81.43 17.77
C ARG A 381 71.34 80.92 17.39
N PHE A 382 71.45 79.89 16.55
CA PHE A 382 72.71 79.28 16.10
C PHE A 382 73.15 79.64 14.68
N LEU A 383 72.43 80.54 13.98
CA LEU A 383 72.86 81.15 12.70
C LEU A 383 73.54 82.52 12.90
N MET A 384 74.21 82.67 14.05
CA MET A 384 75.16 83.75 14.35
C MET A 384 76.53 83.16 14.70
N PHE A 385 76.96 82.18 13.91
CA PHE A 385 78.37 81.86 13.70
C PHE A 385 78.59 81.52 12.24
#